data_AF-A0A2K9EFC2-F1
#
_entry.id   AF-A0A2K9EFC2-F1
#
_cell.length_a   1.000
_cell.length_b   1.000
_cell.length_c   1.000
_cell.angle_alpha   90.00
_cell.angle_beta   90.00
_cell.angle_gamma   90.00
#
_symmetry.space_group_name_H-M   'P 1'
#
loop_
_entity.id
_entity.type
_entity.pdbx_description
1 polymer ?
#
loop_
_entity_poly.entity_id
_entity_poly.type
_entity_poly.pdbx_seq_one_letter_code
_entity_poly.pdbx_strand_id
1 'polypeptide(L)'
;MKKMLKNQKGFSLVELLIVIAIMGVLAALAFSMFAGILGNSRRRADERTADQIAKALTSYIVESGDTKLEILDGTRSADYDVTYEEADGSPASNPPTVSVGSGADVSQELVNALQHVIVVKNNKTKRTVKYGPYLTPKEGQEIDWKNYAPTWSGHEDGYSIIVFSDLQKADVVPVPDNAATTGAQDSVGEALECGVKLEPKP
;
A
#
# COMPACT_ATOMS: atom_id res chain seq x y z
N MET A 1 57.16 -42.99 -16.31
CA MET A 1 56.02 -42.21 -15.79
C MET A 1 56.56 -40.89 -15.25
N LYS A 2 56.26 -39.77 -15.91
CA LYS A 2 56.82 -38.44 -15.58
C LYS A 2 55.90 -37.77 -14.54
N LYS A 3 56.33 -37.72 -13.27
CA LYS A 3 55.58 -37.02 -12.21
C LYS A 3 55.68 -35.51 -12.46
N MET A 4 54.58 -34.89 -12.90
CA MET A 4 54.43 -33.44 -12.93
C MET A 4 54.28 -32.93 -11.48
N LEU A 5 55.32 -32.32 -10.94
CA LEU A 5 55.19 -31.52 -9.72
C LEU A 5 54.44 -30.22 -10.08
N LYS A 6 53.18 -30.11 -9.63
CA LYS A 6 52.39 -28.89 -9.77
C LYS A 6 53.01 -27.80 -8.90
N ASN A 7 53.52 -26.75 -9.54
CA ASN A 7 54.01 -25.54 -8.89
C ASN A 7 52.82 -24.75 -8.34
N GLN A 8 52.44 -24.98 -7.08
CA GLN A 8 51.47 -24.18 -6.35
C GLN A 8 52.15 -22.88 -5.93
N LYS A 9 52.17 -21.87 -6.82
CA LYS A 9 52.56 -20.51 -6.42
C LYS A 9 51.47 -19.99 -5.48
N GLY A 10 51.72 -20.07 -4.17
CA GLY A 10 50.83 -19.54 -3.14
C GLY A 10 50.70 -18.02 -3.26
N PHE A 11 49.50 -17.52 -3.02
CA PHE A 11 49.17 -16.09 -3.02
C PHE A 11 49.99 -15.37 -1.94
N SER A 12 50.55 -14.19 -2.26
CA SER A 12 51.28 -13.39 -1.27
C SER A 12 50.30 -12.72 -0.30
N LEU A 13 50.66 -12.67 0.99
CA LEU A 13 49.88 -11.90 1.98
C LEU A 13 49.77 -10.42 1.60
N VAL A 14 50.80 -9.88 0.94
CA VAL A 14 50.82 -8.49 0.46
C VAL A 14 49.80 -8.27 -0.66
N GLU A 15 49.65 -9.24 -1.57
CA GLU A 15 48.65 -9.18 -2.65
C GLU A 15 47.24 -9.13 -2.08
N LEU A 16 46.96 -9.94 -1.04
CA LEU A 16 45.66 -9.95 -0.39
C LEU A 16 45.39 -8.63 0.35
N LEU A 17 46.41 -8.05 1.00
CA LEU A 17 46.30 -6.79 1.73
C LEU A 17 45.94 -5.62 0.81
N ILE A 18 46.55 -5.55 -0.38
CA ILE A 18 46.23 -4.50 -1.36
C ILE A 18 44.79 -4.64 -1.85
N VAL A 19 44.30 -5.86 -2.06
CA VAL A 19 42.91 -6.10 -2.50
C VAL A 19 41.90 -5.63 -1.47
N ILE A 20 42.08 -5.98 -0.19
CA ILE A 20 41.15 -5.53 0.86
C ILE A 20 41.21 -4.01 1.06
N ALA A 21 42.39 -3.39 0.87
CA ALA A 21 42.54 -1.94 0.94
C ALA A 21 41.76 -1.24 -0.18
N ILE A 22 41.87 -1.73 -1.43
CA ILE A 22 41.10 -1.19 -2.56
C ILE A 22 39.60 -1.44 -2.37
N MET A 23 39.20 -2.64 -1.95
CA MET A 23 37.80 -2.97 -1.65
C MET A 23 37.23 -2.07 -0.55
N GLY A 24 38.02 -1.72 0.48
CA GLY A 24 37.60 -0.79 1.54
C GLY A 24 37.31 0.62 1.01
N VAL A 25 38.16 1.16 0.14
CA VAL A 25 37.95 2.47 -0.50
C VAL A 25 36.71 2.46 -1.40
N LEU A 26 36.55 1.41 -2.21
CA LEU A 26 35.38 1.26 -3.09
C LEU A 26 34.07 1.11 -2.29
N ALA A 27 34.09 0.34 -1.19
CA ALA A 27 32.93 0.16 -0.34
C ALA A 27 32.46 1.48 0.31
N ALA A 28 33.40 2.33 0.74
CA ALA A 28 33.08 3.63 1.33
C ALA A 28 32.36 4.57 0.35
N LEU A 29 32.82 4.64 -0.91
CA LEU A 29 32.17 5.42 -1.97
C LEU A 29 30.82 4.83 -2.38
N ALA A 30 30.74 3.50 -2.47
CA ALA A 30 29.52 2.80 -2.82
C ALA A 30 28.41 3.05 -1.78
N PHE A 31 28.74 2.99 -0.49
CA PHE A 31 27.75 3.10 0.59
C PHE A 31 26.95 4.41 0.54
N SER A 32 27.62 5.55 0.37
CA SER A 32 26.96 6.86 0.30
C SER A 32 26.02 6.99 -0.92
N MET A 33 26.42 6.43 -2.06
CA MET A 33 25.60 6.41 -3.27
C MET A 33 24.38 5.48 -3.13
N PHE A 34 24.57 4.28 -2.56
CA PHE A 34 23.50 3.31 -2.37
C PHE A 34 22.44 3.77 -1.36
N ALA A 35 22.82 4.50 -0.31
CA ALA A 35 21.87 5.02 0.68
C ALA A 35 20.82 5.97 0.06
N GLY A 36 21.25 6.90 -0.79
CA GLY A 36 20.34 7.84 -1.48
C GLY A 36 19.43 7.14 -2.49
N ILE A 37 19.99 6.20 -3.26
CA ILE A 37 19.22 5.40 -4.24
C ILE A 37 18.16 4.56 -3.55
N LEU A 38 18.49 3.92 -2.43
CA LEU A 38 17.57 3.07 -1.68
C LEU A 38 16.39 3.88 -1.11
N GLY A 39 16.66 5.06 -0.54
CA GLY A 39 15.61 5.95 -0.03
C GLY A 39 14.62 6.39 -1.12
N ASN A 40 15.12 6.89 -2.25
CA ASN A 40 14.29 7.28 -3.40
C ASN A 40 13.53 6.09 -4.01
N SER A 41 14.12 4.89 -3.98
CA SER A 41 13.46 3.68 -4.48
C SER A 41 12.28 3.28 -3.60
N ARG A 42 12.41 3.39 -2.27
CA ARG A 42 11.30 3.14 -1.31
C ARG A 42 10.18 4.16 -1.48
N ARG A 43 10.52 5.45 -1.55
CA ARG A 43 9.54 6.52 -1.81
C ARG A 43 8.72 6.23 -3.09
N ARG A 44 9.39 5.91 -4.19
CA ARG A 44 8.73 5.58 -5.45
C ARG A 44 7.92 4.28 -5.40
N ALA A 45 8.30 3.35 -4.54
CA ALA A 45 7.52 2.14 -4.31
C ALA A 45 6.22 2.49 -3.57
N ASP A 46 6.30 3.31 -2.52
CA ASP A 46 5.14 3.75 -1.75
C ASP A 46 4.17 4.60 -2.60
N GLU A 47 4.68 5.50 -3.43
CA GLU A 47 3.89 6.26 -4.42
C GLU A 47 3.15 5.32 -5.39
N ARG A 48 3.81 4.26 -5.89
CA ARG A 48 3.16 3.27 -6.76
C ARG A 48 2.11 2.44 -6.03
N THR A 49 2.35 2.08 -4.78
CA THR A 49 1.37 1.37 -3.95
C THR A 49 0.14 2.25 -3.71
N ALA A 50 0.35 3.55 -3.43
CA ALA A 50 -0.73 4.51 -3.31
C ALA A 50 -1.56 4.61 -4.61
N ASP A 51 -0.91 4.71 -5.77
CA ASP A 51 -1.58 4.68 -7.08
C ASP A 51 -2.39 3.40 -7.31
N GLN A 52 -1.90 2.25 -6.84
CA GLN A 52 -2.62 0.98 -6.93
C GLN A 52 -3.90 1.01 -6.08
N ILE A 53 -3.81 1.50 -4.84
CA ILE A 53 -4.97 1.66 -3.96
C ILE A 53 -5.98 2.64 -4.57
N ALA A 54 -5.53 3.77 -5.11
CA ALA A 54 -6.38 4.75 -5.77
C ALA A 54 -7.15 4.15 -6.95
N LYS A 55 -6.48 3.35 -7.79
CA LYS A 55 -7.11 2.66 -8.92
C LYS A 55 -8.09 1.58 -8.48
N ALA A 56 -7.76 0.82 -7.44
CA ALA A 56 -8.64 -0.19 -6.86
C ALA A 56 -9.94 0.44 -6.34
N LEU A 57 -9.81 1.52 -5.55
CA LEU A 57 -10.97 2.25 -5.02
C LEU A 57 -11.80 2.90 -6.13
N THR A 58 -11.14 3.53 -7.11
CA THR A 58 -11.81 4.10 -8.30
C THR A 58 -12.61 3.02 -9.04
N SER A 59 -12.04 1.83 -9.23
CA SER A 59 -12.72 0.70 -9.89
C SER A 59 -13.94 0.25 -9.10
N TYR A 60 -13.82 0.13 -7.77
CA TYR A 60 -14.96 -0.18 -6.90
C TYR A 60 -16.07 0.87 -7.03
N ILE A 61 -15.75 2.16 -6.95
CA ILE A 61 -16.73 3.25 -7.04
C ILE A 61 -17.47 3.22 -8.37
N VAL A 62 -16.74 3.00 -9.47
CA VAL A 62 -17.32 2.95 -10.83
C VAL A 62 -18.23 1.73 -11.01
N GLU A 63 -17.82 0.57 -10.51
CA GLU A 63 -18.58 -0.67 -10.67
C GLU A 63 -19.80 -0.76 -9.75
N SER A 64 -19.64 -0.37 -8.48
CA SER A 64 -20.70 -0.42 -7.48
C SER A 64 -21.68 0.76 -7.57
N GLY A 65 -21.23 1.89 -8.12
CA GLY A 65 -21.93 3.17 -8.06
C GLY A 65 -21.90 3.83 -6.67
N ASP A 66 -21.15 3.27 -5.72
CA ASP A 66 -21.03 3.81 -4.36
C ASP A 66 -20.04 4.98 -4.29
N THR A 67 -20.41 6.08 -4.95
CA THR A 67 -19.58 7.29 -5.12
C THR A 67 -19.17 7.99 -3.82
N LYS A 68 -19.82 7.67 -2.71
CA LYS A 68 -19.56 8.25 -1.38
C LYS A 68 -19.17 7.20 -0.33
N LEU A 69 -18.98 5.95 -0.75
CA LEU A 69 -18.72 4.82 0.15
C LEU A 69 -19.82 4.59 1.21
N GLU A 70 -21.04 5.10 0.99
CA GLU A 70 -22.15 5.02 1.95
C GLU A 70 -22.71 3.59 2.08
N ILE A 71 -22.48 2.73 1.08
CA ILE A 71 -22.81 1.31 1.17
C ILE A 71 -21.71 0.60 1.94
N LEU A 72 -20.44 0.89 1.61
CA LEU A 72 -19.30 0.22 2.23
C LEU A 72 -19.09 0.59 3.71
N ASP A 73 -19.32 1.86 4.06
CA ASP A 73 -19.20 2.38 5.43
C ASP A 73 -20.39 2.00 6.35
N GLY A 74 -21.40 1.35 5.79
CA GLY A 74 -22.59 0.93 6.52
C GLY A 74 -23.64 2.01 6.74
N THR A 75 -23.46 3.24 6.26
CA THR A 75 -24.47 4.33 6.33
C THR A 75 -25.81 3.89 5.73
N ARG A 76 -25.79 3.05 4.70
CA ARG A 76 -26.98 2.49 4.04
C ARG A 76 -27.37 1.09 4.50
N SER A 77 -27.01 0.68 5.72
CA SER A 77 -27.33 -0.65 6.28
C SER A 77 -28.83 -1.02 6.27
N ALA A 78 -29.72 -0.02 6.24
CA ALA A 78 -31.17 -0.28 6.10
C ALA A 78 -31.54 -0.83 4.71
N ASP A 79 -30.86 -0.36 3.65
CA ASP A 79 -31.12 -0.74 2.26
C ASP A 79 -30.24 -1.89 1.78
N TYR A 80 -29.02 -1.99 2.30
CA TYR A 80 -28.00 -2.94 1.87
C TYR A 80 -27.36 -3.67 3.05
N ASP A 81 -27.03 -4.93 2.85
CA ASP A 81 -26.23 -5.76 3.74
C ASP A 81 -24.90 -6.04 3.04
N VAL A 82 -23.78 -5.75 3.70
CA VAL A 82 -22.43 -5.88 3.14
C VAL A 82 -21.69 -6.96 3.90
N THR A 83 -21.22 -7.98 3.18
CA THR A 83 -20.40 -9.07 3.71
C THR A 83 -19.16 -9.25 2.86
N TYR A 84 -18.14 -9.91 3.40
CA TYR A 84 -16.88 -10.14 2.72
C TYR A 84 -16.63 -11.63 2.52
N GLU A 85 -16.11 -11.98 1.34
CA GLU A 85 -15.65 -13.32 1.01
C GLU A 85 -14.15 -13.29 0.66
N GLU A 86 -13.47 -14.39 0.92
CA GLU A 86 -12.12 -14.67 0.44
C GLU A 86 -12.13 -14.92 -1.07
N ALA A 87 -10.96 -14.96 -1.71
CA ALA A 87 -10.84 -15.20 -3.15
C ALA A 87 -11.39 -16.57 -3.60
N ASP A 88 -11.48 -17.55 -2.69
CA ASP A 88 -12.06 -18.88 -2.95
C ASP A 88 -13.59 -18.93 -2.76
N GLY A 89 -14.22 -17.80 -2.38
CA GLY A 89 -15.65 -17.68 -2.14
C GLY A 89 -16.12 -18.13 -0.76
N SER A 90 -15.20 -18.51 0.14
CA SER A 90 -15.53 -18.73 1.55
C SER A 90 -15.77 -17.40 2.28
N PRO A 91 -16.57 -17.38 3.36
CA PRO A 91 -16.76 -16.17 4.15
C PRO A 91 -15.43 -15.68 4.74
N ALA A 92 -15.20 -14.37 4.72
CA ALA A 92 -13.99 -13.77 5.29
C ALA A 92 -13.84 -14.17 6.77
N SER A 93 -12.65 -14.66 7.12
CA SER A 93 -12.37 -15.13 8.48
C SER A 93 -12.32 -13.99 9.50
N ASN A 94 -11.89 -12.80 9.06
CA ASN A 94 -11.89 -11.56 9.82
C ASN A 94 -12.41 -10.42 8.93
N PRO A 95 -13.74 -10.23 8.85
CA PRO A 95 -14.33 -9.25 7.93
C PRO A 95 -13.91 -7.83 8.33
N PRO A 96 -13.44 -7.01 7.37
CA PRO A 96 -13.11 -5.62 7.64
C PRO A 96 -14.38 -4.83 7.99
N THR A 97 -14.25 -3.88 8.92
CA THR A 97 -15.23 -2.81 9.12
C THR A 97 -14.69 -1.62 8.36
N VAL A 98 -15.47 -0.98 7.48
CA VAL A 98 -15.02 0.22 6.77
C VAL A 98 -15.71 1.41 7.38
N SER A 99 -14.96 2.50 7.53
CA SER A 99 -15.46 3.77 8.01
C SER A 99 -14.97 4.92 7.12
N VAL A 100 -15.62 6.08 7.22
CA VAL A 100 -15.23 7.32 6.54
C VAL A 100 -14.94 8.37 7.62
N GLY A 101 -13.82 9.07 7.49
CA GLY A 101 -13.34 10.05 8.47
C GLY A 101 -11.83 10.04 8.64
N SER A 102 -11.37 10.75 9.67
CA SER A 102 -9.96 10.82 10.06
C SER A 102 -9.59 9.67 10.99
N GLY A 103 -8.51 8.96 10.70
CA GLY A 103 -7.96 7.89 11.52
C GLY A 103 -7.04 6.97 10.72
N ALA A 104 -5.91 6.57 11.31
CA ALA A 104 -5.00 5.61 10.68
C ALA A 104 -5.71 4.30 10.34
N ASP A 105 -6.46 3.77 11.30
CA ASP A 105 -7.20 2.51 11.16
C ASP A 105 -8.24 2.58 10.04
N VAL A 106 -8.86 3.74 9.81
CA VAL A 106 -9.86 3.96 8.72
C VAL A 106 -9.25 3.68 7.34
N SER A 107 -8.02 4.16 7.11
CA SER A 107 -7.31 3.91 5.85
C SER A 107 -6.91 2.44 5.70
N GLN A 108 -6.53 1.79 6.81
CA GLN A 108 -6.12 0.38 6.84
C GLN A 108 -7.33 -0.54 6.59
N GLU A 109 -8.45 -0.24 7.21
CA GLU A 109 -9.75 -0.88 7.05
C GLU A 109 -10.20 -0.90 5.59
N LEU A 110 -10.13 0.25 4.91
CA LEU A 110 -10.50 0.34 3.50
C LEU A 110 -9.57 -0.47 2.60
N VAL A 111 -8.25 -0.43 2.85
CA VAL A 111 -7.28 -1.25 2.10
C VAL A 111 -7.52 -2.75 2.32
N ASN A 112 -7.89 -3.16 3.53
CA ASN A 112 -8.30 -4.53 3.83
C ASN A 112 -9.59 -4.93 3.09
N ALA A 113 -10.59 -4.05 3.05
CA ALA A 113 -11.84 -4.30 2.34
C ALA A 113 -11.64 -4.50 0.83
N LEU A 114 -10.78 -3.70 0.20
CA LEU A 114 -10.48 -3.81 -1.23
C LEU A 114 -9.72 -5.10 -1.62
N GLN A 115 -9.14 -5.81 -0.65
CA GLN A 115 -8.50 -7.11 -0.86
C GLN A 115 -9.48 -8.29 -0.84
N HIS A 116 -10.70 -8.09 -0.31
CA HIS A 116 -11.74 -9.12 -0.26
C HIS A 116 -12.71 -9.01 -1.45
N VAL A 117 -13.49 -10.07 -1.68
CA VAL A 117 -14.71 -9.99 -2.50
C VAL A 117 -15.79 -9.32 -1.66
N ILE A 118 -16.25 -8.15 -2.09
CA ILE A 118 -17.29 -7.38 -1.41
C ILE A 118 -18.65 -7.85 -1.93
N VAL A 119 -19.45 -8.44 -1.05
CA VAL A 119 -20.78 -8.96 -1.37
C VAL A 119 -21.82 -8.00 -0.84
N VAL A 120 -22.58 -7.38 -1.75
CA VAL A 120 -23.63 -6.42 -1.42
C VAL A 120 -24.99 -7.04 -1.73
N LYS A 121 -25.82 -7.17 -0.71
CA LYS A 121 -27.19 -7.68 -0.83
C LYS A 121 -28.19 -6.56 -0.60
N ASN A 122 -29.07 -6.33 -1.57
CA ASN A 122 -30.16 -5.38 -1.41
C ASN A 122 -31.28 -5.97 -0.55
N ASN A 123 -31.62 -5.31 0.55
CA ASN A 123 -32.57 -5.81 1.54
C ASN A 123 -34.01 -5.86 1.01
N LYS A 124 -34.36 -5.00 0.03
CA LYS A 124 -35.69 -4.92 -0.58
C LYS A 124 -35.86 -5.92 -1.72
N THR A 125 -34.92 -5.96 -2.67
CA THR A 125 -35.03 -6.81 -3.88
C THR A 125 -34.47 -8.21 -3.67
N LYS A 126 -33.74 -8.44 -2.57
CA LYS A 126 -33.00 -9.69 -2.27
C LYS A 126 -31.95 -10.05 -3.34
N ARG A 127 -31.60 -9.10 -4.22
CA ARG A 127 -30.54 -9.28 -5.21
C ARG A 127 -29.19 -9.12 -4.52
N THR A 128 -28.28 -10.05 -4.81
CA THR A 128 -26.88 -10.00 -4.38
C THR A 128 -26.00 -9.69 -5.58
N VAL A 129 -25.05 -8.79 -5.39
CA VAL A 129 -24.00 -8.45 -6.35
C VAL A 129 -22.65 -8.57 -5.65
N LYS A 130 -21.64 -9.06 -6.35
CA LYS A 130 -20.28 -9.21 -5.83
C LYS A 130 -19.36 -8.27 -6.60
N TYR A 131 -18.42 -7.68 -5.89
CA TYR A 131 -17.46 -6.70 -6.38
C TYR A 131 -16.05 -7.12 -5.94
N GLY A 132 -15.06 -6.95 -6.81
CA GLY A 132 -13.66 -7.26 -6.48
C GLY A 132 -13.32 -8.76 -6.45
N PRO A 133 -12.17 -9.14 -5.86
CA PRO A 133 -11.23 -8.26 -5.15
C PRO A 133 -10.53 -7.30 -6.10
N TYR A 134 -10.19 -6.10 -5.62
CA TYR A 134 -9.53 -5.05 -6.41
C TYR A 134 -8.04 -4.94 -6.10
N LEU A 135 -7.63 -5.40 -4.92
CA LEU A 135 -6.24 -5.53 -4.49
C LEU A 135 -5.91 -7.00 -4.27
N THR A 136 -4.74 -7.42 -4.74
CA THR A 136 -4.25 -8.79 -4.57
C THR A 136 -3.12 -8.81 -3.56
N PRO A 137 -3.19 -9.59 -2.47
CA PRO A 137 -2.08 -9.72 -1.53
C PRO A 137 -0.78 -10.05 -2.26
N LYS A 138 0.35 -9.62 -1.69
CA LYS A 138 1.66 -10.04 -2.18
C LYS A 138 1.72 -11.57 -2.12
N GLU A 139 2.31 -12.19 -3.15
CA GLU A 139 2.29 -13.65 -3.32
C GLU A 139 2.67 -14.40 -2.03
N GLY A 140 1.81 -15.33 -1.60
CA GLY A 140 2.00 -16.11 -0.38
C GLY A 140 1.75 -15.37 0.94
N GLN A 141 1.25 -14.14 0.90
CA GLN A 141 0.85 -13.39 2.10
C GLN A 141 -0.67 -13.45 2.30
N GLU A 142 -1.07 -13.55 3.56
CA GLU A 142 -2.47 -13.40 3.98
C GLU A 142 -2.95 -11.97 3.68
N ILE A 143 -4.27 -11.80 3.55
CA ILE A 143 -4.88 -10.48 3.40
C ILE A 143 -4.58 -9.65 4.65
N ASP A 144 -3.76 -8.63 4.49
CA ASP A 144 -3.40 -7.68 5.56
C ASP A 144 -2.94 -6.36 4.92
N TRP A 145 -3.44 -5.25 5.46
CA TRP A 145 -3.05 -3.90 5.07
C TRP A 145 -1.54 -3.68 5.22
N LYS A 146 -0.88 -4.38 6.17
CA LYS A 146 0.57 -4.27 6.40
C LYS A 146 1.38 -4.60 5.16
N ASN A 147 0.83 -5.41 4.26
CA ASN A 147 1.48 -5.73 2.98
C ASN A 147 1.52 -4.50 2.05
N TYR A 148 0.67 -3.52 2.30
CA TYR A 148 0.55 -2.25 1.60
C TYR A 148 1.06 -1.06 2.42
N ALA A 149 1.52 -1.26 3.67
CA ALA A 149 2.02 -0.16 4.49
C ALA A 149 3.20 0.56 3.78
N PRO A 150 3.25 1.90 3.84
CA PRO A 150 4.41 2.65 3.36
C PRO A 150 5.69 2.20 4.08
N THR A 151 6.80 2.18 3.35
CA THR A 151 8.09 1.64 3.85
C THR A 151 9.20 2.68 3.88
N TRP A 152 8.96 3.85 3.30
CA TRP A 152 9.87 4.97 3.35
C TRP A 152 9.81 5.63 4.74
N SER A 153 10.99 5.80 5.32
CA SER A 153 11.15 6.39 6.66
C SER A 153 10.46 7.74 6.72
N GLY A 154 9.62 7.91 7.73
CA GLY A 154 8.84 9.13 7.90
C GLY A 154 7.51 9.13 7.17
N HIS A 155 6.93 7.98 6.80
CA HIS A 155 5.58 7.86 6.24
C HIS A 155 4.78 6.69 6.86
N GLU A 156 5.09 6.33 8.10
CA GLU A 156 4.71 5.02 8.67
C GLU A 156 3.23 4.95 9.11
N ASP A 157 2.55 6.10 9.16
CA ASP A 157 1.21 6.24 9.71
C ASP A 157 0.08 5.71 8.79
N GLY A 158 0.32 5.59 7.48
CA GLY A 158 -0.64 5.05 6.50
C GLY A 158 -0.94 5.95 5.31
N TYR A 159 -2.21 6.01 4.91
CA TYR A 159 -2.65 6.72 3.70
C TYR A 159 -3.71 7.77 3.99
N SER A 160 -3.63 8.89 3.27
CA SER A 160 -4.72 9.83 3.11
C SER A 160 -5.44 9.49 1.82
N ILE A 161 -6.70 9.09 1.94
CA ILE A 161 -7.54 8.66 0.82
C ILE A 161 -8.63 9.72 0.64
N ILE A 162 -8.72 10.31 -0.55
CA ILE A 162 -9.72 11.32 -0.88
C ILE A 162 -10.60 10.77 -2.00
N VAL A 163 -11.91 10.73 -1.76
CA VAL A 163 -12.90 10.28 -2.72
C VAL A 163 -13.63 11.48 -3.33
N PHE A 164 -13.47 11.65 -4.64
CA PHE A 164 -14.11 12.67 -5.46
C PHE A 164 -15.40 12.08 -6.04
N SER A 165 -16.51 12.26 -5.33
CA SER A 165 -17.79 11.63 -5.70
C SER A 165 -18.31 12.08 -7.07
N ASP A 166 -18.10 13.34 -7.43
CA ASP A 166 -18.52 13.91 -8.72
C ASP A 166 -17.68 13.41 -9.90
N LEU A 167 -16.41 13.08 -9.64
CA LEU A 167 -15.47 12.56 -10.65
C LEU A 167 -15.38 11.04 -10.67
N GLN A 168 -16.06 10.36 -9.74
CA GLN A 168 -15.96 8.92 -9.51
C GLN A 168 -14.51 8.44 -9.43
N LYS A 169 -13.67 9.22 -8.74
CA LYS A 169 -12.22 9.00 -8.64
C LYS A 169 -11.79 9.01 -7.19
N ALA A 170 -10.75 8.25 -6.88
CA ALA A 170 -10.00 8.41 -5.64
C ALA A 170 -8.58 8.97 -5.90
N ASP A 171 -8.07 9.71 -4.92
CA ASP A 171 -6.67 10.06 -4.80
C ASP A 171 -6.12 9.51 -3.49
N VAL A 172 -4.88 9.02 -3.51
CA VAL A 172 -4.27 8.36 -2.37
C VAL A 172 -2.83 8.84 -2.23
N VAL A 173 -2.49 9.32 -1.05
CA VAL A 173 -1.16 9.85 -0.75
C VAL A 173 -0.63 9.23 0.55
N PRO A 174 0.62 8.73 0.59
CA PRO A 174 1.22 8.26 1.84
C PRO A 174 1.44 9.43 2.80
N VAL A 175 1.01 9.27 4.05
CA VAL A 175 1.05 10.35 5.05
C VAL A 175 2.43 10.41 5.69
N PRO A 176 3.12 11.57 5.69
CA PRO A 176 4.40 11.72 6.36
C PRO A 176 4.24 11.77 7.89
N ASP A 177 5.23 11.27 8.61
CA ASP A 177 5.37 11.42 10.05
C ASP A 177 5.36 12.91 10.41
N ASN A 178 4.55 13.27 11.41
CA ASN A 178 4.31 14.66 11.80
C ASN A 178 3.73 15.52 10.67
N ALA A 179 2.77 15.01 9.90
CA ALA A 179 2.09 15.77 8.85
C ALA A 179 1.61 17.17 9.31
N ALA A 180 1.15 17.29 10.56
CA ALA A 180 0.74 18.56 11.17
C ALA A 180 1.84 19.62 11.28
N THR A 181 3.13 19.25 11.28
CA THR A 181 4.27 20.20 11.40
C THR A 181 5.05 20.38 10.11
N THR A 182 4.82 19.55 9.09
CA THR A 182 5.49 19.62 7.79
C THR A 182 4.81 20.59 6.82
N GLY A 183 3.58 21.03 7.11
CA GLY A 183 2.77 21.82 6.18
C GLY A 183 2.39 21.06 4.92
N ALA A 184 2.48 19.72 4.96
CA ALA A 184 2.09 18.86 3.85
C ALA A 184 0.58 18.97 3.64
N GLN A 185 0.20 19.28 2.41
CA GLN A 185 -1.20 19.40 2.01
C GLN A 185 -1.58 18.24 1.12
N ASP A 186 -2.84 17.84 1.23
CA ASP A 186 -3.44 16.93 0.28
C ASP A 186 -3.83 17.64 -1.03
N SER A 187 -4.39 16.90 -1.98
CA SER A 187 -4.76 17.42 -3.31
C SER A 187 -5.87 18.47 -3.29
N VAL A 188 -6.52 18.70 -2.15
CA VAL A 188 -7.54 19.74 -1.97
C VAL A 188 -7.04 20.90 -1.08
N GLY A 189 -5.77 20.88 -0.67
CA GLY A 189 -5.14 21.96 0.10
C GLY A 189 -5.34 21.87 1.62
N GLU A 190 -5.95 20.78 2.11
CA GLU A 190 -6.14 20.53 3.53
C GLU A 190 -4.91 19.86 4.14
N ALA A 191 -4.80 19.92 5.47
CA ALA A 191 -3.73 19.21 6.17
C ALA A 191 -3.78 17.70 5.86
N LEU A 192 -2.63 17.16 5.49
CA LEU A 192 -2.51 15.74 5.17
C LEU A 192 -2.64 14.94 6.48
N GLU A 193 -3.63 14.04 6.53
CA GLU A 193 -3.92 13.20 7.70
C GLU A 193 -4.35 11.82 7.23
N CYS A 194 -4.05 10.78 8.03
CA CYS A 194 -4.51 9.43 7.72
C CYS A 194 -6.03 9.36 7.83
N GLY A 195 -6.64 8.69 6.85
CA GLY A 195 -8.08 8.47 6.84
C GLY A 195 -8.67 8.42 5.44
N VAL A 196 -10.00 8.40 5.41
CA VAL A 196 -10.81 8.40 4.20
C VAL A 196 -11.70 9.62 4.23
N LYS A 197 -11.38 10.62 3.41
CA LYS A 197 -12.12 11.86 3.29
C LYS A 197 -13.00 11.80 2.05
N LEU A 198 -14.25 12.23 2.19
CA LEU A 198 -15.06 12.60 1.03
C LEU A 198 -14.73 14.04 0.70
N GLU A 199 -14.55 14.33 -0.58
CA GLU A 199 -14.29 15.70 -1.03
C GLU A 199 -15.37 16.66 -0.44
N PRO A 200 -14.95 17.75 0.24
CA PRO A 200 -15.90 18.78 0.61
C PRO A 200 -16.42 19.40 -0.68
N LYS A 201 -17.73 19.26 -0.89
CA LYS A 201 -18.48 19.75 -2.05
C LYS A 201 -17.95 21.14 -2.49
N PRO A 202 -17.78 21.40 -3.80
CA PRO A 202 -17.28 22.66 -4.32
C PRO A 202 -18.12 23.88 -3.90
#